data_AF-A0A964QF89-F1
#
_entry.id   AF-A0A964QF89-F1
#
_cell.length_a   1.000
_cell.length_b   1.000
_cell.length_c   1.000
_cell.angle_alpha   90.00
_cell.angle_beta   90.00
_cell.angle_gamma   90.00
#
_symmetry.space_group_name_H-M   'P 1'
#
loop_
_entity.id
_entity.type
_entity.pdbx_description
1 polymer ?
#
loop_
_entity_poly.entity_id
_entity_poly.type
_entity_poly.pdbx_seq_one_letter_code
_entity_poly.pdbx_strand_id
1 'polypeptide(L)'
;MKIRWTIKTTVPESHKLQIDVPSHTPSGPTTLAVEVISEEGRPSYVTAEELLTSEICGMWEDRQDIEDSASFVDQLRRAEEERRGLRR
;
A
#
# COMPACT_ATOMS: atom_id res chain seq x y z
N MET A 1 15.20 24.05 6.28
CA MET A 1 13.77 24.38 6.12
C MET A 1 13.20 23.44 5.06
N LYS A 2 12.11 22.71 5.36
CA LYS A 2 11.55 21.70 4.44
C LYS A 2 10.28 22.26 3.83
N ILE A 3 10.29 22.52 2.52
CA ILE A 3 9.11 22.97 1.77
C ILE A 3 8.48 21.75 1.12
N ARG A 4 7.18 21.56 1.30
CA ARG A 4 6.41 20.49 0.66
C ARG A 4 5.39 21.13 -0.28
N TRP A 5 5.41 20.70 -1.53
CA TRP A 5 4.39 21.01 -2.52
C TRP A 5 3.99 19.72 -3.25
N THR A 6 2.77 19.69 -3.77
CA THR A 6 2.22 18.53 -4.48
C THR A 6 1.82 18.97 -5.89
N ILE A 7 2.34 18.29 -6.90
CA ILE A 7 1.97 18.51 -8.30
C ILE A 7 1.24 17.26 -8.79
N LYS A 8 0.01 17.45 -9.27
CA LYS A 8 -0.76 16.39 -9.92
C LYS A 8 -0.42 16.41 -11.40
N THR A 9 0.15 15.33 -11.91
CA THR A 9 0.49 15.18 -13.32
C THR A 9 0.49 13.70 -13.69
N THR A 10 0.32 13.42 -14.98
CA THR A 10 0.38 12.06 -15.52
C THR A 10 1.81 11.74 -15.92
N VAL A 11 2.28 10.52 -15.62
CA VAL A 11 3.58 10.04 -16.10
C VAL A 11 3.45 9.71 -17.59
N PRO A 12 4.14 10.42 -18.50
CA PRO A 12 4.07 10.12 -19.93
C PRO A 12 4.79 8.80 -20.26
N GLU A 13 4.42 8.15 -21.36
CA GLU A 13 5.08 6.91 -21.86
C GLU A 13 6.58 7.08 -22.10
N SER A 14 7.04 8.31 -22.33
CA SER A 14 8.47 8.62 -22.47
C SER A 14 9.26 8.45 -21.16
N HIS A 15 8.57 8.27 -20.03
CA HIS A 15 9.12 8.26 -18.67
C HIS A 15 9.97 9.50 -18.34
N LYS A 16 9.76 10.61 -19.05
CA LYS A 16 10.43 11.89 -18.82
C LYS A 16 9.44 12.89 -18.25
N LEU A 17 9.70 13.34 -17.03
CA LEU A 17 8.88 14.33 -16.35
C LEU A 17 9.60 15.68 -16.32
N GLN A 18 9.00 16.69 -16.93
CA GLN A 18 9.43 18.09 -16.81
C GLN A 18 8.54 18.76 -15.77
N ILE A 19 9.16 19.31 -14.72
CA ILE A 19 8.47 19.97 -13.61
C ILE A 19 9.01 21.38 -13.48
N ASP A 20 8.12 22.36 -13.54
CA ASP A 20 8.45 23.74 -13.21
C ASP A 20 8.50 23.91 -11.69
N VAL A 21 9.66 24.32 -11.18
CA VAL A 21 9.85 24.56 -9.74
C VAL A 21 9.14 25.86 -9.35
N PRO A 22 8.24 25.84 -8.34
CA PRO A 22 7.51 27.04 -7.93
C PRO A 22 8.43 28.18 -7.50
N SER A 23 8.04 29.42 -7.82
CA SER A 23 8.83 30.65 -7.59
C SER A 23 9.18 30.96 -6.12
N HIS A 24 8.49 30.32 -5.16
CA HIS A 24 8.77 30.45 -3.74
C HIS A 24 9.83 29.44 -3.23
N THR A 25 10.38 28.61 -4.13
CA THR A 25 11.47 27.69 -3.80
C THR A 25 12.78 28.47 -3.70
N PRO A 26 13.51 28.43 -2.58
CA PRO A 26 14.75 29.16 -2.43
C PRO A 26 15.80 28.69 -3.44
N SER A 27 16.42 29.65 -4.12
CA SER A 27 17.48 29.39 -5.10
C SER A 27 18.75 28.87 -4.43
N GLY A 28 19.32 27.78 -4.95
CA GLY A 28 20.56 27.18 -4.47
C GLY A 28 20.59 25.66 -4.70
N PRO A 29 21.70 24.98 -4.34
CA PRO A 29 21.76 23.52 -4.38
C PRO A 29 20.66 22.92 -3.50
N THR A 30 19.79 22.10 -4.08
CA THR A 30 18.67 21.48 -3.37
C THR A 30 18.44 20.07 -3.88
N THR A 31 18.01 19.18 -2.98
CA THR A 31 17.59 17.82 -3.31
C THR A 31 16.08 17.77 -3.39
N LEU A 32 15.55 17.27 -4.51
CA LEU A 32 14.12 17.01 -4.69
C LEU A 32 13.82 15.55 -4.35
N ALA A 33 12.80 15.33 -3.52
CA ALA A 33 12.24 14.00 -3.28
C ALA A 33 10.95 13.87 -4.09
N VAL A 34 10.90 12.87 -4.99
CA VAL A 34 9.72 12.60 -5.83
C VAL A 34 9.07 11.33 -5.32
N GLU A 35 7.78 11.43 -5.00
CA GLU A 35 6.93 10.30 -4.61
C GLU A 35 5.86 10.13 -5.68
N VAL A 36 5.83 8.95 -6.32
CA VAL A 36 4.81 8.61 -7.32
C VAL A 36 3.69 7.87 -6.61
N ILE A 37 2.54 8.52 -6.48
CA ILE A 37 1.34 7.94 -5.87
C ILE A 37 0.36 7.68 -7.02
N SER A 38 0.23 6.42 -7.42
CA SER A 38 -0.78 6.03 -8.42
C SER A 38 -2.15 5.95 -7.77
N GLU A 39 -3.15 6.60 -8.40
CA GLU A 39 -4.57 6.41 -8.08
C GLU A 39 -5.14 5.16 -8.77
N GLU A 40 -4.40 4.51 -9.69
CA GLU A 40 -4.82 3.23 -10.25
C GLU A 40 -4.99 2.26 -9.10
N GLY A 41 -6.26 1.87 -8.92
CA GLY A 41 -6.72 1.11 -7.78
C GLY A 41 -5.81 -0.10 -7.55
N ARG A 42 -5.68 -0.46 -6.27
CA ARG A 42 -5.25 -1.80 -5.86
C ARG A 42 -5.75 -2.79 -6.91
N PRO A 43 -4.90 -3.64 -7.52
CA PRO A 43 -5.36 -4.58 -8.52
C PRO A 43 -6.58 -5.31 -7.94
N SER A 44 -7.76 -5.12 -8.53
CA SER A 44 -9.01 -5.62 -7.94
C SER A 44 -9.16 -7.12 -8.12
N TYR A 45 -8.20 -7.75 -8.79
CA TYR A 45 -8.10 -9.18 -8.98
C TYR A 45 -6.64 -9.56 -8.82
N VAL A 46 -6.32 -10.20 -7.70
CA VAL A 46 -5.07 -10.95 -7.55
C VAL A 46 -5.40 -12.35 -8.04
N THR A 47 -4.66 -12.85 -9.03
CA THR A 47 -4.82 -14.24 -9.46
C THR A 47 -4.39 -15.18 -8.33
N ALA A 48 -4.90 -16.42 -8.34
CA ALA A 48 -4.49 -17.41 -7.35
C ALA A 48 -2.97 -17.66 -7.40
N GLU A 49 -2.36 -17.58 -8.58
CA GLU A 49 -0.92 -17.70 -8.78
C GLU A 49 -0.16 -16.54 -8.13
N GLU A 50 -0.57 -15.30 -8.38
CA GLU A 50 0.04 -14.11 -7.74
C GLU A 50 -0.10 -14.15 -6.21
N LEU A 51 -1.23 -14.62 -5.68
CA LEU A 51 -1.41 -14.81 -4.23
C LEU A 51 -0.44 -15.85 -3.66
N LEU A 52 -0.24 -16.97 -4.35
CA LEU A 52 0.68 -18.03 -3.91
C LEU A 52 2.14 -17.58 -3.91
N THR A 53 2.52 -16.69 -4.83
CA THR A 53 3.87 -16.11 -4.89
C THR A 53 4.06 -14.87 -4.02
N SER A 54 2.97 -14.37 -3.41
CA SER A 54 3.04 -13.17 -2.56
C SER A 54 3.67 -13.46 -1.21
N GLU A 55 4.31 -12.44 -0.62
CA GLU A 55 4.85 -12.50 0.75
C GLU A 55 3.77 -12.80 1.81
N ILE A 56 2.48 -12.72 1.47
CA ILE A 56 1.36 -13.04 2.35
C ILE A 56 1.15 -14.56 2.45
N CYS A 57 1.40 -15.30 1.37
CA CYS A 57 1.37 -16.76 1.40
C CYS A 57 2.61 -17.28 2.13
N GLY A 58 2.42 -18.13 3.15
CA GLY A 58 3.50 -18.66 3.97
C GLY A 58 3.78 -17.87 5.26
N MET A 59 3.23 -16.66 5.47
CA MET A 59 3.42 -15.91 6.74
C MET A 59 2.97 -16.68 7.99
N TRP A 60 2.10 -17.67 7.82
CA TRP A 60 1.61 -18.51 8.91
C TRP A 60 2.42 -19.79 9.11
N GLU A 61 3.31 -20.14 8.17
CA GLU A 61 4.12 -21.36 8.21
C GLU A 61 5.09 -21.35 9.41
N ASP A 62 5.65 -20.19 9.73
CA ASP A 62 6.61 -20.02 10.84
C ASP A 62 5.94 -19.75 12.20
N ARG A 63 4.61 -19.65 12.26
CA ARG A 63 3.89 -19.35 13.52
C ARG A 63 3.63 -20.59 14.35
N GLN A 64 4.49 -20.82 15.33
CA GLN A 64 4.37 -21.94 16.27
C GLN A 64 3.42 -21.68 17.45
N ASP A 65 2.97 -20.44 17.63
CA ASP A 65 2.05 -20.07 18.71
C ASP A 65 0.57 -20.29 18.34
N ILE A 66 0.31 -20.82 17.15
CA ILE A 66 -1.01 -21.26 16.70
C ILE A 66 -0.97 -22.78 16.55
N GLU A 67 -1.45 -23.46 17.58
CA GLU A 67 -1.49 -24.93 17.62
C GLU A 67 -2.56 -25.52 16.69
N ASP A 68 -3.69 -24.81 16.53
CA ASP A 68 -4.77 -25.15 15.62
C ASP A 68 -5.16 -23.92 14.78
N SER A 69 -4.68 -23.91 13.54
CA SER A 69 -4.90 -22.82 12.59
C SER A 69 -6.37 -22.66 12.19
N ALA A 70 -7.14 -23.75 12.15
CA ALA A 70 -8.56 -23.69 11.81
C ALA A 70 -9.36 -23.04 12.95
N SER A 71 -9.14 -23.50 14.18
CA SER A 71 -9.77 -22.91 15.37
C SER A 71 -9.41 -21.44 15.56
N PHE A 72 -8.15 -21.06 15.29
CA PHE A 72 -7.70 -19.68 15.39
C PHE A 72 -8.39 -18.76 14.37
N VAL A 73 -8.53 -19.20 13.11
CA VAL A 73 -9.23 -18.43 12.08
C VAL A 73 -10.71 -18.26 12.42
N ASP A 74 -11.36 -19.28 12.96
CA ASP A 74 -12.76 -19.18 13.38
C ASP A 74 -12.97 -18.20 14.54
N GLN A 75 -12.02 -18.14 15.49
CA GLN A 75 -12.05 -17.13 16.56
C GLN A 75 -11.92 -15.70 16.00
N LEU A 76 -11.03 -15.49 15.03
CA LEU A 76 -10.86 -14.19 14.37
C LEU A 76 -12.14 -13.75 13.64
N ARG A 77 -12.81 -14.68 12.93
CA ARG A 77 -14.08 -14.38 12.24
C ARG A 77 -15.15 -13.94 13.24
N ARG A 78 -15.33 -14.70 14.33
CA ARG A 78 -16.30 -14.35 15.38
C ARG A 78 -16.03 -13.00 16.00
N ALA A 79 -14.77 -12.70 16.32
CA ALA A 79 -14.37 -11.42 16.90
C ALA A 79 -14.65 -10.24 15.95
N GLU A 80 -14.38 -10.42 14.65
CA GLU A 80 -14.66 -9.40 13.63
C GLU A 80 -16.17 -9.21 13.39
N GLU A 81 -16.95 -10.28 13.41
CA GLU A 81 -18.42 -10.22 13.32
C GLU A 81 -19.04 -9.48 14.51
N GLU A 82 -18.56 -9.76 15.73
CA GLU A 82 -18.96 -9.05 16.94
C GLU A 82 -18.56 -7.56 16.87
N ARG A 83 -17.34 -7.26 16.40
CA ARG A 83 -16.87 -5.88 16.20
C ARG A 83 -17.70 -5.12 15.17
N ARG A 84 -18.15 -5.81 14.12
CA ARG A 84 -19.03 -5.23 13.09
C ARG A 84 -20.49 -5.13 13.52
N GLY A 85 -20.84 -5.58 14.72
CA GLY A 85 -22.22 -5.61 15.20
C GLY A 85 -23.11 -6.52 14.36
N LEU A 86 -22.53 -7.51 13.68
CA LEU A 86 -23.23 -8.41 12.76
C LEU A 86 -23.87 -9.61 13.47
N ARG A 87 -24.27 -9.43 14.73
CA ARG A 87 -25.24 -10.31 15.40
C ARG A 87 -26.61 -9.63 15.32
N ARG A 88 -27.43 -10.07 14.37
CA ARG A 88 -28.89 -9.93 14.48
C ARG A 88 -29.44 -11.05 15.34
#